data_AF-A0A564YCW4-F1
#
_entry.id   AF-A0A564YCW4-F1
#
_cell.length_a   1.000
_cell.length_b   1.000
_cell.length_c   1.000
_cell.angle_alpha   90.00
_cell.angle_beta   90.00
_cell.angle_gamma   90.00
#
_symmetry.space_group_name_H-M   'P 1'
#
loop_
_entity.id
_entity.type
_entity.pdbx_description
1 polymer ?
#
loop_
_entity_poly.entity_id
_entity_poly.type
_entity_poly.pdbx_seq_one_letter_code
_entity_poly.pdbx_strand_id
1 'polypeptide(L)' 'MNSNRELDLKSALLDELMQEKSVKNVYTQFGDRVFVRADRMRVIAQCQKDIRRLQETESANEQR' A
#
# COMPACT_ATOMS: atom_id res chain seq x y z
N MET A 1 15.40 -9.29 2.61
CA MET A 1 14.38 -9.84 3.53
C MET A 1 13.32 -8.80 3.96
N ASN A 2 13.04 -7.76 3.16
CA ASN A 2 12.08 -6.70 3.54
C ASN A 2 10.73 -6.76 2.81
N SER A 3 10.62 -7.56 1.75
CA SER A 3 9.44 -7.60 0.86
C SER A 3 8.19 -8.12 1.56
N ASN A 4 8.28 -9.22 2.33
CA ASN A 4 7.16 -9.75 3.11
C ASN A 4 6.56 -8.73 4.08
N ARG A 5 7.41 -8.00 4.82
CA ARG A 5 6.94 -6.96 5.75
C ARG A 5 6.27 -5.80 5.02
N GLU A 6 6.76 -5.42 3.85
CA GLU A 6 6.16 -4.38 3.02
C GLU A 6 4.80 -4.83 2.47
N LEU A 7 4.70 -6.08 2.01
CA LEU A 7 3.47 -6.70 1.53
C LEU A 7 2.40 -6.77 2.63
N ASP A 8 2.77 -7.18 3.84
CA ASP A 8 1.88 -7.21 5.00
C ASP A 8 1.32 -5.82 5.34
N LEU A 9 2.20 -4.81 5.37
CA LEU A 9 1.80 -3.43 5.67
C LEU A 9 0.87 -2.85 4.60
N LYS A 10 1.15 -3.09 3.32
CA LYS A 10 0.30 -2.63 2.22
C LYS A 10 -1.07 -3.32 2.22
N SER A 11 -1.09 -4.61 2.55
CA SER A 11 -2.33 -5.39 2.62
C SER A 11 -3.21 -4.93 3.78
N ALA A 12 -2.63 -4.74 4.97
CA ALA A 12 -3.34 -4.20 6.12
C ALA A 12 -3.92 -2.80 5.84
N LEU A 13 -3.13 -1.90 5.24
CA LEU A 13 -3.60 -0.57 4.87
C LEU A 13 -4.75 -0.63 3.84
N LEU A 14 -4.66 -1.52 2.86
CA LEU A 14 -5.74 -1.71 1.87
C LEU A 14 -7.03 -2.17 2.55
N ASP A 15 -6.95 -3.12 3.48
CA ASP A 15 -8.11 -3.63 4.21
C ASP A 15 -8.77 -2.54 5.05
N GLU A 16 -7.99 -1.77 5.80
CA GLU A 16 -8.48 -0.63 6.58
C GLU A 16 -9.19 0.39 5.68
N LEU A 17 -8.55 0.78 4.58
CA LEU A 17 -9.11 1.73 3.63
C LEU A 17 -10.38 1.22 2.96
N MET A 18 -10.53 -0.09 2.75
CA MET A 18 -11.72 -0.68 2.11
C MET A 18 -12.89 -0.91 3.07
N GLN A 19 -12.62 -1.35 4.30
CA GLN A 19 -13.65 -1.63 5.31
C GLN A 19 -14.32 -0.35 5.79
N GLU A 20 -13.54 0.70 6.06
CA GLU A 20 -14.05 1.86 6.76
C GLU A 20 -14.45 3.00 5.80
N LYS A 21 -15.73 3.00 5.38
CA LYS A 21 -16.30 4.09 4.56
C LYS A 21 -16.30 5.46 5.26
N SER A 22 -16.08 5.50 6.58
CA SER A 22 -15.94 6.73 7.38
C SER A 22 -14.58 7.39 7.31
N VAL A 23 -13.56 6.79 6.68
CA VAL A 23 -12.24 7.40 6.52
C VAL A 23 -12.34 8.58 5.54
N LYS A 24 -12.41 9.80 6.08
CA LYS A 24 -12.59 11.05 5.31
C LYS A 24 -11.29 11.73 4.90
N ASN A 25 -10.22 11.53 5.68
CA ASN A 25 -8.96 12.23 5.52
C ASN A 25 -7.81 11.23 5.41
N VAL A 26 -7.39 10.95 4.18
CA VAL A 26 -6.21 10.13 3.87
C VAL A 26 -5.06 11.07 3.53
N TYR A 27 -3.86 10.75 4.01
CA TYR A 27 -2.66 11.52 3.75
C TYR A 27 -1.52 10.61 3.31
N THR A 28 -0.69 11.11 2.40
CA THR A 28 0.53 10.43 1.95
C THR A 28 1.74 11.29 2.30
N GLN A 29 2.82 10.64 2.73
CA GLN A 29 4.08 11.31 2.99
C GLN A 29 4.74 11.77 1.69
N PHE A 30 5.22 13.01 1.66
CA PHE A 30 6.00 13.59 0.58
C PHE A 30 7.33 14.10 1.15
N GLY A 31 8.44 13.45 0.78
CA GLY A 31 9.75 13.70 1.39
C GLY A 31 9.78 13.30 2.87
N ASP A 32 10.49 14.06 3.70
CA ASP A 32 10.80 13.61 5.07
C ASP A 32 9.81 14.05 6.14
N ARG A 33 9.05 15.13 5.92
CA ARG A 33 8.22 15.76 6.98
C ARG A 33 6.88 16.36 6.53
N VAL A 34 6.49 16.14 5.27
CA VAL A 34 5.26 16.73 4.73
C VAL A 34 4.25 15.62 4.47
N PHE A 35 3.03 15.81 4.96
CA PHE A 35 1.89 14.94 4.66
C PHE A 35 0.89 15.72 3.82
N VAL A 36 0.64 15.23 2.61
CA VAL A 36 -0.31 15.84 1.68
C VAL A 36 -1.59 15.04 1.67
N ARG A 37 -2.74 15.74 1.62
CA ARG A 37 -4.04 15.07 1.52
C ARG A 37 -4.09 14.29 0.20
N ALA A 38 -4.46 13.03 0.29
CA ALA A 38 -4.60 12.14 -0.83
C ALA A 38 -6.05 11.72 -1.01
N ASP A 39 -6.42 11.44 -2.27
CA ASP A 39 -7.70 10.85 -2.58
C ASP A 39 -7.70 9.37 -2.16
N ARG A 40 -8.69 8.97 -1.36
CA ARG A 40 -8.80 7.60 -0.82
C ARG A 40 -8.81 6.56 -1.94
N MET A 41 -9.54 6.80 -3.02
CA MET A 41 -9.62 5.84 -4.14
C MET A 41 -8.28 5.71 -4.87
N ARG A 42 -7.53 6.81 -5.00
CA ARG A 42 -6.16 6.76 -5.54
C ARG A 42 -5.21 5.96 -4.65
N VAL A 43 -5.29 6.13 -3.33
CA VAL A 43 -4.43 5.38 -2.40
C VAL A 43 -4.76 3.88 -2.42
N ILE A 44 -6.05 3.52 -2.48
CA ILE A 44 -6.49 2.13 -2.65
C ILE A 44 -5.92 1.53 -3.94
N ALA A 45 -6.08 2.22 -5.07
CA ALA A 45 -5.56 1.75 -6.36
C ALA A 45 -4.03 1.59 -6.33
N GLN A 46 -3.33 2.49 -5.65
CA GLN A 46 -1.88 2.39 -5.48
C GLN A 46 -1.49 1.18 -4.63
N CYS A 47 -2.17 0.93 -3.49
CA CYS A 47 -1.89 -0.23 -2.64
C CYS A 47 -2.10 -1.54 -3.41
N GLN A 48 -3.18 -1.66 -4.18
CA GLN A 48 -3.42 -2.83 -5.03
C GLN A 48 -2.32 -3.06 -6.07
N LYS A 49 -1.81 -1.99 -6.68
CA LYS A 49 -0.70 -2.07 -7.63
C LYS A 49 0.61 -2.49 -6.97
N ASP A 50 0.91 -1.93 -5.80
CA ASP A 50 2.12 -2.22 -5.02
C ASP A 50 2.12 -3.68 -4.56
N ILE A 51 0.98 -4.18 -4.04
CA ILE A 51 0.80 -5.57 -3.61
C ILE A 51 1.07 -6.54 -4.77
N ARG A 52 0.45 -6.32 -5.94
CA ARG A 52 0.69 -7.19 -7.11
C ARG A 52 2.15 -7.22 -7.50
N ARG A 53 2.80 -6.05 -7.56
CA ARG A 53 4.23 -5.95 -7.89
C ARG A 53 5.10 -6.70 -6.88
N LEU A 54 4.80 -6.59 -5.59
CA LEU A 54 5.54 -7.26 -4.52
C LEU A 54 5.41 -8.79 -4.63
N GLN A 55 4.18 -9.29 -4.83
CA GLN A 55 3.90 -10.72 -5.04
C GLN A 55 4.59 -11.29 -6.29
N GLU A 56 4.57 -10.55 -7.41
CA GLU A 56 5.26 -10.92 -8.65
C GLU A 56 6.79 -10.97 -8.45
N THR A 57 7.34 -10.03 -7.69
CA THR A 57 8.78 -9.98 -7.40
C THR A 57 9.22 -11.14 -6.50
N GLU A 58 8.39 -11.55 -5.54
CA GLU A 58 8.65 -12.71 -4.68
C GLU A 58 8.57 -14.02 -5.48
N SER A 59 7.51 -14.18 -6.28
CA SER A 59 7.34 -15.36 -7.14
C SER A 59 8.50 -15.55 -8.14
N ALA A 60 9.04 -14.45 -8.66
CA ALA A 60 10.18 -14.48 -9.57
C ALA A 60 11.53 -14.76 -8.86
N ASN A 61 11.65 -14.41 -7.57
CA ASN A 61 12.85 -14.67 -6.79
C ASN A 61 12.89 -16.10 -6.21
N GLU A 62 11.75 -16.74 -5.98
CA GLU A 62 11.66 -18.13 -5.49
C GLU A 62 11.98 -19.18 -6.58
N GLN A 63 12.00 -18.79 -7.85
CA GLN A 63 12.32 -19.67 -8.99
C GLN A 63 13.82 -19.65 -9.39
N ARG A 64 14.70 -19.01 -8.61
CA ARG A 64 16.15 -18.98 -8.79
C ARG A 64 16.88 -19.67 -7.65
#